data_AF-A0A8H3IWH9-F1
#
_entry.id   AF-A0A8H3IWH9-F1
#
_cell.length_a   1.000
_cell.length_b   1.000
_cell.length_c   1.000
_cell.angle_alpha   90.00
_cell.angle_beta   90.00
_cell.angle_gamma   90.00
#
_symmetry.space_group_name_H-M   'P 1'
#
loop_
_entity.id
_entity.type
_entity.pdbx_description
1 polymer ?
#
loop_
_entity_poly.entity_id
_entity_poly.type
_entity_poly.pdbx_seq_one_letter_code
_entity_poly.pdbx_strand_id
1 'polypeptide(L)'
;MAYQLFSQAFIIIRQDEYGRPVEIIPYNTNEAINVAVSISICRGMLRDPMVKTAFKKLAENFDPESSEAWYNKLPKSEVVRMFIYEILERFPLVFVDYSLKNPDFRACHYRRAWDRGYGFDTHEQAIVINGPRVRDMCIAGESAERTEDPRSDERKRFRVFLFIFAKSILHELGHMFVTFLGRGSTGTPLGMNVQLVDRPQSTEGEAGRYLENLVFGGFVSVLRNPAEGDNQEGTREILQETIDEFVKYQFSFPIERFGAPIPDSMISLGQGLPRPTDYGDPIRTHETQQLLSAHKAGPFRWDKEVDNLLARIPQPRTLSEHEKSVMRRVPFGSSVLVDDSSEPRAQAVK
;
A
#
# COMPACT_ATOMS: atom_id res chain seq x y z
N MET A 1 4.38 26.72 -8.00
CA MET A 1 5.09 26.25 -6.78
C MET A 1 4.60 24.88 -6.32
N ALA A 2 3.29 24.61 -6.21
CA ALA A 2 2.75 23.27 -5.87
C ALA A 2 3.15 22.15 -6.85
N TYR A 3 3.19 22.44 -8.17
CA TYR A 3 3.61 21.48 -9.20
C TYR A 3 5.05 21.00 -9.04
N GLN A 4 5.94 21.84 -8.50
CA GLN A 4 7.37 21.57 -8.34
C GLN A 4 7.67 20.71 -7.09
N LEU A 5 6.81 20.79 -6.07
CA LEU A 5 6.82 19.91 -4.90
C LEU A 5 6.18 18.55 -5.22
N PHE A 6 5.18 18.50 -6.11
CA PHE A 6 4.61 17.25 -6.61
C PHE A 6 5.57 16.49 -7.54
N SER A 7 6.30 17.18 -8.41
CA SER A 7 7.19 16.54 -9.41
C SER A 7 8.47 15.89 -8.85
N GLN A 8 8.77 16.11 -7.57
CA GLN A 8 9.90 15.48 -6.88
C GLN A 8 9.49 14.39 -5.88
N ALA A 9 8.18 14.19 -5.65
CA ALA A 9 7.70 13.37 -4.54
C ALA A 9 7.35 11.92 -4.92
N PHE A 10 6.94 11.66 -6.18
CA PHE A 10 6.46 10.34 -6.62
C PHE A 10 6.90 10.09 -8.04
N ILE A 11 7.40 8.89 -8.35
CA ILE A 11 7.66 8.50 -9.74
C ILE A 11 6.70 7.37 -10.06
N ILE A 12 5.86 7.60 -11.07
CA ILE A 12 4.85 6.65 -11.52
C ILE A 12 5.27 6.18 -12.91
N ILE A 13 5.42 4.87 -13.09
CA ILE A 13 5.85 4.25 -14.33
C ILE A 13 4.71 3.39 -14.87
N ARG A 14 4.32 3.59 -16.13
CA ARG A 14 3.35 2.70 -16.79
C ARG A 14 4.06 1.46 -17.28
N GLN A 15 3.46 0.30 -17.05
CA GLN A 15 3.82 -0.94 -17.75
C GLN A 15 2.72 -1.34 -18.72
N ASP A 16 3.11 -1.88 -19.87
CA ASP A 16 2.16 -2.36 -20.87
C ASP A 16 1.45 -3.66 -20.43
N GLU A 17 0.62 -4.21 -21.32
CA GLU A 17 -0.08 -5.48 -21.08
C GLU A 17 0.82 -6.71 -20.96
N TYR A 18 2.12 -6.56 -21.22
CA TYR A 18 3.15 -7.59 -21.06
C TYR A 18 4.05 -7.32 -19.83
N GLY A 19 3.74 -6.30 -19.02
CA GLY A 19 4.50 -5.97 -17.82
C GLY A 19 5.82 -5.23 -18.10
N ARG A 20 6.00 -4.68 -19.31
CA ARG A 20 7.23 -3.96 -19.68
C ARG A 20 7.12 -2.48 -19.34
N PRO A 21 8.12 -1.87 -18.68
CA PRO A 21 8.14 -0.42 -18.44
C PRO A 21 8.11 0.35 -19.76
N VAL A 22 7.09 1.18 -19.95
CA VAL A 22 6.91 1.95 -21.20
C VAL A 22 7.38 3.39 -21.02
N GLU A 23 6.86 4.04 -19.98
CA GLU A 23 7.09 5.46 -19.76
C GLU A 23 6.90 5.85 -18.30
N ILE A 24 7.54 6.95 -17.91
CA ILE A 24 7.17 7.69 -16.71
C ILE A 24 5.92 8.47 -17.04
N ILE A 25 4.84 8.24 -16.28
CA ILE A 25 3.54 8.86 -16.52
C ILE A 25 3.66 10.38 -16.23
N PRO A 26 3.33 11.25 -17.19
CA PRO A 26 3.37 12.69 -16.96
C PRO A 26 2.42 13.11 -15.84
N TYR A 27 2.89 13.98 -14.93
CA TYR A 27 2.16 14.42 -13.73
C TYR A 27 0.84 15.16 -13.99
N ASN A 28 0.61 15.62 -15.22
CA ASN A 28 -0.61 16.32 -15.64
C ASN A 28 -1.68 15.40 -16.23
N THR A 29 -1.49 14.08 -16.17
CA THR A 29 -2.49 13.09 -16.62
C THR A 29 -3.43 12.71 -15.48
N ASN A 30 -4.68 12.37 -15.79
CA ASN A 30 -5.66 11.86 -14.81
C ASN A 30 -5.12 10.63 -14.05
N GLU A 31 -4.42 9.76 -14.76
CA GLU A 31 -3.78 8.57 -14.19
C GLU A 31 -2.75 8.94 -13.11
N ALA A 32 -1.80 9.83 -13.42
CA ALA A 32 -0.81 10.27 -12.45
C ALA A 32 -1.43 11.02 -11.27
N ILE A 33 -2.41 11.90 -11.53
CA ILE A 33 -3.08 12.69 -10.49
C ILE A 33 -3.83 11.78 -9.52
N ASN A 34 -4.64 10.85 -10.02
CA ASN A 34 -5.47 9.99 -9.17
C ASN A 34 -4.62 9.01 -8.33
N VAL A 35 -3.56 8.46 -8.93
CA VAL A 35 -2.58 7.64 -8.20
C VAL A 35 -1.85 8.49 -7.15
N ALA A 36 -1.40 9.70 -7.49
CA ALA A 36 -0.73 10.60 -6.56
C ALA A 36 -1.63 11.02 -5.38
N VAL A 37 -2.93 11.25 -5.62
CA VAL A 37 -3.90 11.52 -4.55
C VAL A 37 -4.04 10.32 -3.62
N SER A 38 -4.12 9.11 -4.18
CA SER A 38 -4.21 7.87 -3.40
C SER A 38 -2.96 7.66 -2.53
N ILE A 39 -1.77 7.91 -3.09
CA ILE A 39 -0.50 7.92 -2.34
C ILE A 39 -0.52 9.00 -1.25
N SER A 40 -1.02 10.20 -1.55
CA SER A 40 -1.09 11.29 -0.58
C SER A 40 -1.97 10.93 0.61
N ILE A 41 -3.15 10.33 0.39
CA ILE A 41 -4.05 9.83 1.45
C ILE A 41 -3.31 8.79 2.30
N CYS A 42 -2.61 7.84 1.66
CA CYS A 42 -1.78 6.85 2.36
C CYS A 42 -0.70 7.50 3.24
N ARG A 43 0.03 8.50 2.73
CA ARG A 43 1.00 9.28 3.52
C ARG A 43 0.34 10.02 4.68
N GLY A 44 -0.91 10.46 4.52
CA GLY A 44 -1.74 10.95 5.60
C GLY A 44 -1.91 9.90 6.70
N MET A 45 -2.34 8.69 6.32
CA MET A 45 -2.52 7.58 7.26
C MET A 45 -1.22 7.23 8.01
N LEU A 46 -0.05 7.24 7.34
CA LEU A 46 1.24 6.96 7.99
C LEU A 46 1.60 7.94 9.13
N ARG A 47 0.99 9.13 9.16
CA ARG A 47 1.21 10.11 10.24
C ARG A 47 0.36 9.82 11.47
N ASP A 48 -0.70 9.03 11.32
CA ASP A 48 -1.64 8.71 12.38
C ASP A 48 -1.00 7.86 13.50
N PRO A 49 -1.24 8.16 14.80
CA PRO A 49 -0.71 7.38 15.91
C PRO A 49 -1.13 5.91 15.89
N MET A 50 -2.33 5.59 15.43
CA MET A 50 -2.83 4.22 15.38
C MET A 50 -2.06 3.42 14.32
N VAL A 51 -1.84 3.99 13.13
CA VAL A 51 -1.05 3.34 12.07
C VAL A 51 0.40 3.09 12.54
N LYS A 52 1.03 4.06 13.20
CA LYS A 52 2.37 3.87 13.82
C LYS A 52 2.37 2.76 14.87
N THR A 53 1.32 2.69 15.69
CA THR A 53 1.15 1.62 16.68
C THR A 53 1.00 0.25 16.01
N ALA A 54 0.30 0.17 14.87
CA ALA A 54 0.18 -1.07 14.11
C ALA A 54 1.52 -1.51 13.51
N PHE A 55 2.30 -0.59 12.93
CA PHE A 55 3.67 -0.89 12.49
C PHE A 55 4.58 -1.32 13.65
N LYS A 56 4.42 -0.73 14.84
CA LYS A 56 5.16 -1.17 16.03
C LYS A 56 4.83 -2.63 16.38
N LYS A 57 3.55 -3.00 16.37
CA LYS A 57 3.09 -4.38 16.58
C LYS A 57 3.59 -5.34 15.50
N LEU A 58 3.66 -4.90 14.24
CA LEU A 58 4.34 -5.67 13.19
C LEU A 58 5.80 -5.92 13.56
N ALA A 59 6.55 -4.91 14.02
CA ALA A 59 7.95 -5.06 14.37
C ALA A 59 8.19 -5.95 15.61
N GLU A 60 7.22 -5.97 16.54
CA GLU A 60 7.23 -6.83 17.72
C GLU A 60 6.97 -8.30 17.36
N ASN A 61 6.05 -8.54 16.42
CA ASN A 61 5.70 -9.88 15.96
C ASN A 61 6.55 -10.38 14.78
N PHE A 62 7.46 -9.54 14.27
CA PHE A 62 8.42 -9.93 13.25
C PHE A 62 9.51 -10.77 13.92
N ASP A 63 9.41 -12.10 13.73
CA ASP A 63 10.38 -13.07 14.24
C ASP A 63 11.24 -13.66 13.10
N PRO A 64 12.50 -13.23 12.97
CA PRO A 64 13.50 -13.84 12.12
C PRO A 64 14.61 -14.49 12.96
N GLU A 65 14.28 -15.31 13.98
CA GLU A 65 15.17 -16.21 14.75
C GLU A 65 16.61 -15.72 15.04
N SER A 66 16.79 -14.43 15.33
CA SER A 66 18.11 -13.88 15.65
C SER A 66 17.96 -12.74 16.64
N SER A 67 18.35 -12.99 17.89
CA SER A 67 18.65 -11.94 18.87
C SER A 67 19.70 -10.95 18.35
N GLU A 68 20.44 -11.31 17.31
CA GLU A 68 21.41 -10.44 16.61
C GLU A 68 20.78 -9.57 15.52
N ALA A 69 19.51 -9.78 15.19
CA ALA A 69 18.82 -9.03 14.16
C ALA A 69 18.87 -7.53 14.47
N TRP A 70 19.03 -6.77 13.41
CA TRP A 70 19.53 -5.41 13.49
C TRP A 70 18.55 -4.46 14.18
N TYR A 71 17.26 -4.71 13.99
CA TYR A 71 16.13 -3.95 14.52
C TYR A 71 15.77 -4.38 15.95
N ASN A 72 16.35 -5.46 16.47
CA ASN A 72 16.26 -5.84 17.89
C ASN A 72 17.19 -5.00 18.77
N LYS A 73 18.18 -4.32 18.16
CA LYS A 73 19.13 -3.43 18.86
C LYS A 73 18.57 -2.02 19.11
N LEU A 74 17.35 -1.73 18.68
CA LEU A 74 16.71 -0.42 18.76
C LEU A 74 15.30 -0.55 19.36
N PRO A 75 14.79 0.49 20.04
CA PRO A 75 13.38 0.57 20.38
C PRO A 75 12.50 0.43 19.13
N LYS A 76 11.42 -0.36 19.21
CA LYS A 76 10.53 -0.60 18.05
C LYS A 76 9.90 0.67 17.50
N SER A 77 9.61 1.64 18.37
CA SER A 77 9.17 2.98 17.96
C SER A 77 10.19 3.71 17.10
N GLU A 78 11.49 3.55 17.38
CA GLU A 78 12.55 4.15 16.57
C GLU A 78 12.68 3.47 15.21
N VAL A 79 12.57 2.15 15.16
CA VAL A 79 12.56 1.38 13.90
C VAL A 79 11.40 1.79 12.99
N VAL A 80 10.19 1.92 13.56
CA VAL A 80 9.01 2.42 12.84
C VAL A 80 9.22 3.84 12.36
N ARG A 81 9.78 4.72 13.21
CA ARG A 81 10.09 6.11 12.84
C ARG A 81 11.06 6.17 11.67
N MET A 82 12.11 5.35 11.68
CA MET A 82 13.07 5.27 10.57
C MET A 82 12.38 4.87 9.27
N PHE A 83 11.60 3.78 9.28
CA PHE A 83 10.89 3.33 8.09
C PHE A 83 9.93 4.40 7.54
N ILE A 84 9.06 4.95 8.39
CA ILE A 84 8.10 5.98 7.97
C ILE A 84 8.82 7.22 7.46
N TYR A 85 9.95 7.60 8.07
CA TYR A 85 10.77 8.71 7.57
C TYR A 85 11.26 8.44 6.15
N GLU A 86 11.84 7.26 5.87
CA GLU A 86 12.30 6.91 4.52
C GLU A 86 11.16 6.98 3.49
N ILE A 87 9.99 6.41 3.82
CA ILE A 87 8.81 6.43 2.94
C ILE A 87 8.28 7.84 2.70
N LEU A 88 8.28 8.70 3.74
CA LEU A 88 7.78 10.07 3.61
C LEU A 88 8.77 10.99 2.90
N GLU A 89 10.08 10.75 3.01
CA GLU A 89 11.13 11.53 2.36
C GLU A 89 11.24 11.15 0.87
N ARG A 90 11.23 9.84 0.58
CA ARG A 90 11.33 9.30 -0.76
C ARG A 90 10.33 8.16 -0.91
N PHE A 91 9.18 8.46 -1.48
CA PHE A 91 8.14 7.44 -1.65
C PHE A 91 8.62 6.35 -2.63
N PRO A 92 8.26 5.08 -2.43
CA PRO A 92 8.59 4.02 -3.37
C PRO A 92 8.15 4.33 -4.80
N LEU A 93 8.87 3.80 -5.79
CA LEU A 93 8.40 3.83 -7.17
C LEU A 93 7.04 3.14 -7.25
N VAL A 94 6.12 3.71 -8.03
CA VAL A 94 4.81 3.12 -8.28
C VAL A 94 4.72 2.70 -9.73
N PHE A 95 4.50 1.41 -9.97
CA PHE A 95 4.25 0.89 -11.31
C PHE A 95 2.76 0.71 -11.53
N VAL A 96 2.22 1.28 -12.61
CA VAL A 96 0.85 1.03 -13.06
C VAL A 96 0.90 -0.07 -14.11
N ASP A 97 0.60 -1.30 -13.70
CA ASP A 97 0.82 -2.49 -14.51
C ASP A 97 -0.45 -2.97 -15.22
N TYR A 98 -0.47 -2.81 -16.55
CA TYR A 98 -1.61 -3.22 -17.36
C TYR A 98 -1.65 -4.71 -17.70
N SER A 99 -0.63 -5.48 -17.31
CA SER A 99 -0.61 -6.95 -17.41
C SER A 99 -1.42 -7.63 -16.30
N LEU A 100 -1.68 -6.92 -15.18
CA LEU A 100 -2.47 -7.42 -14.05
C LEU A 100 -3.96 -7.49 -14.38
N LYS A 101 -4.39 -8.56 -15.07
CA LYS A 101 -5.78 -8.72 -15.51
C LYS A 101 -6.74 -9.15 -14.41
N ASN A 102 -6.24 -9.73 -13.33
CA ASN A 102 -7.10 -10.18 -12.24
C ASN A 102 -7.60 -8.95 -11.44
N PRO A 103 -8.91 -8.64 -11.43
CA PRO A 103 -9.43 -7.53 -10.64
C PRO A 103 -9.16 -7.72 -9.16
N ASP A 104 -9.04 -8.95 -8.66
CA ASP A 104 -8.80 -9.25 -7.24
C ASP A 104 -7.39 -8.82 -6.78
N PHE A 105 -6.46 -8.69 -7.72
CA PHE A 105 -5.09 -8.29 -7.46
C PHE A 105 -4.95 -6.78 -7.64
N ARG A 106 -5.05 -6.01 -6.55
CA ARG A 106 -5.05 -4.53 -6.59
C ARG A 106 -3.65 -3.92 -6.58
N ALA A 107 -2.76 -4.51 -5.81
CA ALA A 107 -1.38 -4.08 -5.69
C ALA A 107 -0.49 -5.25 -5.25
N CYS A 108 0.82 -5.08 -5.40
CA CYS A 108 1.84 -5.88 -4.73
C CYS A 108 3.11 -5.09 -4.50
N HIS A 109 3.88 -5.49 -3.49
CA HIS A 109 5.20 -4.96 -3.20
C HIS A 109 6.30 -5.86 -3.79
N TYR A 110 7.23 -5.25 -4.53
CA TYR A 110 8.45 -5.90 -4.99
C TYR A 110 9.50 -5.94 -3.89
N ARG A 111 9.79 -7.14 -3.38
CA ARG A 111 10.78 -7.34 -2.32
C ARG A 111 12.18 -7.40 -2.90
N ARG A 112 13.10 -6.54 -2.43
CA ARG A 112 14.51 -6.61 -2.78
C ARG A 112 15.41 -6.62 -1.54
N ALA A 113 16.43 -7.47 -1.58
CA ALA A 113 17.49 -7.51 -0.59
C ALA A 113 18.16 -6.14 -0.48
N TRP A 114 18.49 -5.73 0.74
CA TRP A 114 19.22 -4.48 0.99
C TRP A 114 20.21 -4.67 2.14
N ASP A 115 21.36 -4.02 2.06
CA ASP A 115 22.41 -4.13 3.06
C ASP A 115 22.54 -2.86 3.92
N ARG A 116 23.16 -2.99 5.10
CA ARG A 116 23.38 -1.86 6.02
C ARG A 116 24.42 -0.85 5.53
N GLY A 117 25.10 -1.10 4.40
CA GLY A 117 26.12 -0.22 3.84
C GLY A 117 25.55 0.85 2.92
N TYR A 118 24.51 0.50 2.16
CA TYR A 118 23.94 1.36 1.11
C TYR A 118 22.56 1.95 1.42
N GLY A 119 21.99 1.65 2.60
CA GLY A 119 20.71 2.20 3.03
C GLY A 119 19.51 1.50 2.39
N PHE A 120 18.34 1.67 2.98
CA PHE A 120 17.08 1.15 2.44
C PHE A 120 16.62 2.07 1.31
N ASP A 121 16.91 1.72 0.05
CA ASP A 121 16.42 2.51 -1.10
C ASP A 121 14.96 2.13 -1.40
N THR A 122 14.04 3.02 -1.06
CA THR A 122 12.60 2.85 -1.29
C THR A 122 12.24 2.69 -2.77
N HIS A 123 13.03 3.23 -3.70
CA HIS A 123 12.76 3.05 -5.13
C HIS A 123 12.98 1.62 -5.61
N GLU A 124 13.93 0.91 -5.00
CA GLU A 124 14.19 -0.52 -5.31
C GLU A 124 13.13 -1.46 -4.71
N GLN A 125 12.25 -0.94 -3.86
CA GLN A 125 11.22 -1.65 -3.11
C GLN A 125 9.81 -1.44 -3.70
N ALA A 126 9.74 -1.12 -4.99
CA ALA A 126 8.58 -0.58 -5.68
C ALA A 126 7.22 -1.22 -5.32
N ILE A 127 6.17 -0.41 -5.47
CA ILE A 127 4.77 -0.85 -5.35
C ILE A 127 4.19 -0.96 -6.77
N VAL A 128 3.71 -2.12 -7.14
CA VAL A 128 2.98 -2.32 -8.39
C VAL A 128 1.50 -2.23 -8.09
N ILE A 129 0.75 -1.44 -8.86
CA ILE A 129 -0.70 -1.29 -8.76
C ILE A 129 -1.36 -1.72 -10.07
N ASN A 130 -2.58 -2.25 -9.97
CA ASN A 130 -3.30 -2.81 -11.09
C ASN A 130 -3.76 -1.72 -12.08
N GLY A 131 -3.19 -1.73 -13.29
CA GLY A 131 -3.46 -0.77 -14.35
C GLY A 131 -4.92 -0.70 -14.80
N PRO A 132 -5.58 -1.83 -15.15
CA PRO A 132 -7.02 -1.85 -15.41
C PRO A 132 -7.85 -1.17 -14.31
N ARG A 133 -7.47 -1.35 -13.05
CA ARG A 133 -8.18 -0.74 -11.91
C ARG A 133 -7.89 0.74 -11.73
N VAL A 134 -6.68 1.17 -12.06
CA VAL A 134 -6.35 2.60 -12.14
C VAL A 134 -7.14 3.26 -13.27
N ARG A 135 -7.32 2.57 -14.41
CA ARG A 135 -8.19 3.05 -15.50
C ARG A 135 -9.63 3.21 -15.04
N ASP A 136 -10.18 2.23 -14.31
CA ASP A 136 -11.55 2.34 -13.76
C ASP A 136 -11.69 3.53 -12.80
N MET A 137 -10.68 3.78 -11.97
CA MET A 137 -10.62 4.96 -11.12
C MET A 137 -10.61 6.26 -11.92
N CYS A 138 -9.86 6.31 -13.03
CA CYS A 138 -9.82 7.50 -13.89
C CYS A 138 -11.18 7.77 -14.56
N ILE A 139 -11.84 6.73 -15.07
CA ILE A 139 -13.19 6.85 -15.65
C ILE A 139 -14.20 7.33 -14.60
N ALA A 140 -14.09 6.82 -13.36
CA ALA A 140 -14.93 7.28 -12.25
C ALA A 140 -14.67 8.75 -11.91
N GLY A 141 -13.41 9.18 -11.92
CA GLY A 141 -13.00 10.57 -11.70
C GLY A 141 -13.57 11.52 -12.76
N GLU A 142 -13.41 11.18 -14.05
CA GLU A 142 -13.96 11.96 -15.17
C GLU A 142 -15.50 12.04 -15.14
N SER A 143 -16.16 11.00 -14.63
CA SER A 143 -17.60 11.02 -14.43
C SER A 143 -17.99 11.92 -13.25
N ALA A 144 -17.26 11.83 -12.14
CA ALA A 144 -17.45 12.65 -10.96
C ALA A 144 -17.24 14.16 -11.22
N GLU A 145 -16.28 14.53 -12.08
CA GLU A 145 -16.02 15.93 -12.46
C GLU A 145 -17.16 16.56 -13.24
N ARG A 146 -17.87 15.76 -14.06
CA ARG A 146 -19.02 16.22 -14.86
C ARG A 146 -20.31 16.35 -14.06
N THR A 147 -20.34 15.87 -12.81
CA THR A 147 -21.53 15.91 -11.97
C THR A 147 -21.46 17.05 -10.95
N GLU A 148 -22.48 17.91 -10.95
CA GLU A 148 -22.58 19.04 -10.02
C GLU A 148 -22.96 18.61 -8.59
N ASP A 149 -23.81 17.57 -8.45
CA ASP A 149 -24.26 17.11 -7.13
C ASP A 149 -23.12 16.40 -6.38
N PRO A 150 -22.62 16.94 -5.24
CA PRO A 150 -21.59 16.30 -4.43
C PRO A 150 -21.99 14.94 -3.86
N ARG A 151 -23.29 14.60 -3.84
CA ARG A 151 -23.84 13.35 -3.31
C ARG A 151 -24.17 12.33 -4.40
N SER A 152 -23.82 12.60 -5.65
CA SER A 152 -24.07 11.67 -6.75
C SER A 152 -23.29 10.37 -6.61
N ASP A 153 -23.81 9.30 -7.20
CA ASP A 153 -23.19 7.98 -7.15
C ASP A 153 -21.86 7.96 -7.92
N GLU A 154 -21.68 8.77 -8.96
CA GLU A 154 -20.40 8.91 -9.66
C GLU A 154 -19.31 9.47 -8.74
N ARG A 155 -19.63 10.52 -7.96
CA ARG A 155 -18.68 11.08 -7.00
C ARG A 155 -18.40 10.11 -5.86
N LYS A 156 -19.40 9.36 -5.38
CA LYS A 156 -19.19 8.32 -4.35
C LYS A 156 -18.24 7.24 -4.87
N ARG A 157 -18.51 6.73 -6.07
CA ARG A 157 -17.69 5.70 -6.73
C ARG A 157 -16.23 6.12 -6.87
N PHE A 158 -15.96 7.34 -7.29
CA PHE A 158 -14.58 7.84 -7.38
C PHE A 158 -13.89 7.90 -6.01
N ARG A 159 -14.59 8.36 -4.96
CA ARG A 159 -14.05 8.39 -3.59
C ARG A 159 -13.76 6.99 -3.05
N VAL A 160 -14.61 6.01 -3.37
CA VAL A 160 -14.36 4.60 -3.04
C VAL A 160 -13.07 4.10 -3.69
N PHE A 161 -12.84 4.40 -4.98
CA PHE A 161 -11.59 4.04 -5.65
C PHE A 161 -10.36 4.64 -4.96
N LEU A 162 -10.39 5.93 -4.64
CA LEU A 162 -9.30 6.60 -3.93
C LEU A 162 -9.00 5.94 -2.58
N PHE A 163 -10.05 5.61 -1.83
CA PHE A 163 -9.92 4.90 -0.55
C PHE A 163 -9.31 3.50 -0.72
N ILE A 164 -9.81 2.71 -1.67
CA ILE A 164 -9.30 1.35 -1.92
C ILE A 164 -7.83 1.38 -2.32
N PHE A 165 -7.43 2.26 -3.24
CA PHE A 165 -6.04 2.38 -3.65
C PHE A 165 -5.16 2.86 -2.50
N ALA A 166 -5.59 3.86 -1.73
CA ALA A 166 -4.83 4.33 -0.55
C ALA A 166 -4.65 3.20 0.49
N LYS A 167 -5.70 2.41 0.75
CA LYS A 167 -5.65 1.21 1.59
C LYS A 167 -4.70 0.17 1.02
N SER A 168 -4.79 -0.17 -0.26
CA SER A 168 -3.93 -1.15 -0.92
C SER A 168 -2.46 -0.74 -0.87
N ILE A 169 -2.17 0.56 -1.04
CA ILE A 169 -0.80 1.07 -0.89
C ILE A 169 -0.32 0.90 0.56
N LEU A 170 -1.17 1.22 1.56
CA LEU A 170 -0.81 1.01 2.97
C LEU A 170 -0.58 -0.48 3.28
N HIS A 171 -1.39 -1.36 2.72
CA HIS A 171 -1.21 -2.81 2.79
C HIS A 171 0.17 -3.23 2.26
N GLU A 172 0.55 -2.77 1.07
CA GLU A 172 1.86 -3.07 0.48
C GLU A 172 3.01 -2.47 1.29
N LEU A 173 2.82 -1.32 1.94
CA LEU A 173 3.79 -0.79 2.89
C LEU A 173 3.95 -1.67 4.14
N GLY A 174 2.92 -2.45 4.52
CA GLY A 174 3.03 -3.50 5.55
C GLY A 174 4.00 -4.59 5.13
N HIS A 175 3.89 -5.11 3.91
CA HIS A 175 4.85 -6.06 3.34
C HIS A 175 6.24 -5.45 3.22
N MET A 176 6.34 -4.21 2.75
CA MET A 176 7.59 -3.49 2.64
C MET A 176 8.28 -3.27 3.98
N PHE A 177 7.51 -3.05 5.05
CA PHE A 177 8.08 -2.92 6.38
C PHE A 177 8.70 -4.24 6.86
N VAL A 178 8.07 -5.37 6.56
CA VAL A 178 8.66 -6.70 6.83
C VAL A 178 9.94 -6.91 6.00
N THR A 179 9.95 -6.49 4.74
CA THR A 179 11.16 -6.46 3.88
C THR A 179 12.25 -5.56 4.48
N PHE A 180 11.89 -4.40 5.03
CA PHE A 180 12.80 -3.51 5.73
C PHE A 180 13.41 -4.20 6.96
N LEU A 181 12.60 -4.75 7.85
CA LEU A 181 13.11 -5.45 9.04
C LEU A 181 13.99 -6.65 8.68
N GLY A 182 13.57 -7.44 7.68
CA GLY A 182 14.23 -8.65 7.23
C GLY A 182 15.40 -8.46 6.27
N ARG A 183 15.82 -7.22 5.96
CA ARG A 183 16.88 -6.92 4.96
C ARG A 183 16.60 -7.51 3.56
N GLY A 184 15.31 -7.54 3.21
CA GLY A 184 14.78 -8.12 1.99
C GLY A 184 14.58 -9.63 2.02
N SER A 185 14.55 -10.24 3.22
CA SER A 185 13.96 -11.56 3.39
C SER A 185 12.54 -11.60 2.80
N THR A 186 12.27 -12.62 1.99
CA THR A 186 11.00 -12.79 1.28
C THR A 186 9.92 -13.41 2.15
N GLY A 187 10.28 -14.04 3.27
CA GLY A 187 9.33 -14.70 4.17
C GLY A 187 8.69 -13.72 5.14
N THR A 188 7.35 -13.61 5.11
CA THR A 188 6.59 -13.04 6.22
C THR A 188 6.43 -14.12 7.30
N PRO A 189 6.78 -13.87 8.57
CA PRO A 189 6.65 -14.86 9.64
C PRO A 189 5.23 -15.41 9.77
N LEU A 190 5.10 -16.72 10.03
CA LEU A 190 3.82 -17.40 10.22
C LEU A 190 2.96 -16.80 11.33
N GLY A 191 3.58 -16.21 12.37
CA GLY A 191 2.87 -15.50 13.43
C GLY A 191 2.10 -14.26 12.96
N MET A 192 2.37 -13.78 11.74
CA MET A 192 1.60 -12.73 11.05
C MET A 192 0.57 -13.30 10.08
N ASN A 193 0.22 -14.59 10.20
CA ASN A 193 -0.92 -15.16 9.51
C ASN A 193 -2.18 -14.74 10.27
N VAL A 194 -2.96 -13.84 9.69
CA VAL A 194 -4.33 -13.66 10.14
C VAL A 194 -5.11 -14.80 9.50
N GLN A 195 -5.63 -15.75 10.29
CA GLN A 195 -6.41 -16.90 9.79
C GLN A 195 -7.45 -16.42 8.78
N LEU A 196 -7.13 -16.52 7.50
CA LEU A 196 -8.12 -16.37 6.46
C LEU A 196 -8.91 -17.66 6.48
N VAL A 197 -10.24 -17.56 6.47
CA VAL A 197 -11.15 -18.71 6.27
C VAL A 197 -10.71 -19.56 5.06
N ASP A 198 -9.98 -18.92 4.12
CA ASP A 198 -9.53 -19.46 2.84
C ASP A 198 -8.02 -19.78 2.78
N ARG A 199 -7.30 -19.70 3.92
CA ARG A 199 -5.89 -20.12 4.09
C ARG A 199 -5.64 -20.91 5.38
N PRO A 200 -6.43 -21.95 5.69
CA PRO A 200 -6.20 -22.74 6.90
C PRO A 200 -4.83 -23.47 6.90
N GLN A 201 -4.16 -23.57 5.74
CA GLN A 201 -2.88 -24.30 5.55
C GLN A 201 -1.73 -23.43 5.01
N SER A 202 -1.82 -22.10 5.05
CA SER A 202 -0.72 -21.28 4.51
C SER A 202 0.53 -21.39 5.38
N THR A 203 1.65 -21.70 4.72
CA THR A 203 3.00 -21.78 5.32
C THR A 203 3.70 -20.43 5.41
N GLU A 204 3.03 -19.32 5.03
CA GLU A 204 3.58 -17.96 5.03
C GLU A 204 2.59 -16.98 5.67
N GLY A 205 3.10 -15.98 6.40
CA GLY A 205 2.28 -14.89 6.93
C GLY A 205 1.86 -13.88 5.86
N GLU A 206 0.93 -12.98 6.20
CA GLU A 206 0.45 -11.92 5.30
C GLU A 206 0.51 -10.58 6.05
N ALA A 207 1.62 -9.87 5.90
CA ALA A 207 1.93 -8.67 6.69
C ALA A 207 0.99 -7.51 6.39
N GLY A 208 0.55 -7.35 5.14
CA GLY A 208 -0.38 -6.31 4.75
C GLY A 208 -1.77 -6.53 5.36
N ARG A 209 -2.27 -7.77 5.34
CA ARG A 209 -3.52 -8.19 6.01
C ARG A 209 -3.42 -8.09 7.51
N TYR A 210 -2.27 -8.46 8.08
CA TYR A 210 -2.03 -8.26 9.51
C TYR A 210 -2.08 -6.77 9.88
N LEU A 211 -1.45 -5.90 9.09
CA LEU A 211 -1.53 -4.45 9.25
C LEU A 211 -2.97 -3.96 9.12
N GLU A 212 -3.69 -4.41 8.10
CA GLU A 212 -5.10 -4.07 7.89
C GLU A 212 -5.96 -4.44 9.11
N ASN A 213 -5.77 -5.65 9.64
CA ASN A 213 -6.50 -6.12 10.80
C ASN A 213 -6.28 -5.21 12.01
N LEU A 214 -5.03 -4.79 12.24
CA LEU A 214 -4.70 -3.87 13.33
C LEU A 214 -5.28 -2.48 13.11
N VAL A 215 -5.11 -1.89 11.92
CA VAL A 215 -5.48 -0.51 11.61
C VAL A 215 -6.98 -0.34 11.41
N PHE A 216 -7.60 -1.23 10.63
CA PHE A 216 -8.99 -1.12 10.20
C PHE A 216 -9.95 -2.00 10.99
N GLY A 217 -9.46 -2.73 12.01
CA GLY A 217 -10.29 -3.66 12.79
C GLY A 217 -10.77 -4.88 11.99
N GLY A 218 -10.04 -5.25 10.93
CA GLY A 218 -10.31 -6.41 10.07
C GLY A 218 -9.92 -6.16 8.62
N PHE A 219 -10.28 -7.06 7.72
CA PHE A 219 -10.07 -6.87 6.27
C PHE A 219 -11.23 -6.12 5.66
N VAL A 220 -10.95 -5.01 4.98
CA VAL A 220 -11.98 -4.40 4.14
C VAL A 220 -12.10 -5.29 2.91
N SER A 221 -13.15 -6.10 2.87
CA SER A 221 -13.47 -6.93 1.72
C SER A 221 -13.89 -6.03 0.59
N VAL A 222 -13.26 -6.21 -0.57
CA VAL A 222 -13.74 -5.60 -1.79
C VAL A 222 -14.67 -6.65 -2.42
N LEU A 223 -15.94 -6.35 -2.65
CA LEU A 223 -16.95 -7.25 -3.17
C LEU A 223 -17.31 -6.83 -4.61
N ARG A 224 -17.60 -7.79 -5.49
CA ARG A 224 -18.20 -7.50 -6.80
C ARG A 224 -19.40 -8.39 -7.05
N ASN A 225 -20.34 -7.87 -7.82
CA ASN A 225 -21.40 -8.64 -8.47
C ASN A 225 -20.94 -9.05 -9.88
N PRO A 226 -20.63 -10.32 -10.18
CA PRO A 226 -20.17 -10.73 -11.52
C PRO A 226 -21.12 -10.32 -12.66
N ALA A 227 -22.41 -10.14 -12.37
CA ALA A 227 -23.41 -9.71 -13.34
C ALA A 227 -23.28 -8.24 -13.77
N GLU A 228 -22.60 -7.40 -12.98
CA GLU A 228 -22.40 -5.97 -13.23
C GLU A 228 -21.04 -5.65 -13.89
N GLY A 229 -20.30 -6.69 -14.29
CA GLY A 229 -18.99 -6.58 -14.93
C GLY A 229 -17.86 -6.20 -13.96
N ASP A 230 -16.63 -6.16 -14.46
CA ASP A 230 -15.45 -6.05 -13.59
C ASP A 230 -15.15 -4.64 -13.10
N ASN A 231 -15.82 -3.61 -13.63
CA ASN A 231 -15.48 -2.20 -13.37
C ASN A 231 -16.03 -1.67 -12.02
N GLN A 232 -16.58 -2.52 -11.16
CA GLN A 232 -17.16 -2.14 -9.86
C GLN A 232 -16.10 -1.72 -8.85
N GLU A 233 -16.34 -0.63 -8.12
CA GLU A 233 -15.48 -0.11 -7.06
C GLU A 233 -15.36 -1.08 -5.88
N GLY A 234 -16.48 -1.64 -5.47
CA GLY A 234 -16.55 -2.86 -4.68
C GLY A 234 -16.36 -2.73 -3.17
N THR A 235 -16.76 -1.66 -2.48
CA THR A 235 -16.80 -1.69 -1.00
C THR A 235 -18.22 -1.51 -0.49
N ARG A 236 -18.73 -2.48 0.28
CA ARG A 236 -20.08 -2.41 0.86
C ARG A 236 -20.13 -2.43 2.38
N GLU A 237 -19.00 -2.75 3.02
CA GLU A 237 -18.92 -2.93 4.49
C GLU A 237 -18.58 -1.64 5.24
N ILE A 238 -18.22 -0.57 4.54
CA ILE A 238 -17.82 0.73 5.10
C ILE A 238 -18.83 1.78 4.69
N LEU A 239 -19.23 2.64 5.63
CA LEU A 239 -20.08 3.79 5.33
C LEU A 239 -19.41 4.72 4.34
N GLN A 240 -20.21 5.27 3.43
CA GLN A 240 -19.73 6.29 2.51
C GLN A 240 -19.19 7.51 3.26
N GLU A 241 -19.80 7.85 4.41
CA GLU A 241 -19.36 8.93 5.28
C GLU A 241 -17.92 8.71 5.78
N THR A 242 -17.58 7.49 6.21
CA THR A 242 -16.21 7.15 6.61
C THR A 242 -15.24 7.26 5.43
N ILE A 243 -15.63 6.81 4.24
CA ILE A 243 -14.81 6.95 3.02
C ILE A 243 -14.59 8.44 2.70
N ASP A 244 -15.64 9.25 2.82
CA ASP A 244 -15.61 10.69 2.59
C ASP A 244 -14.68 11.44 3.55
N GLU A 245 -14.61 11.01 4.80
CA GLU A 245 -13.68 11.54 5.80
C GLU A 245 -12.23 11.15 5.46
N PHE A 246 -12.00 9.89 5.07
CA PHE A 246 -10.67 9.40 4.71
C PHE A 246 -10.07 10.16 3.52
N VAL A 247 -10.85 10.41 2.46
CA VAL A 247 -10.36 11.20 1.31
C VAL A 247 -10.11 12.67 1.65
N LYS A 248 -10.63 13.14 2.80
CA LYS A 248 -10.38 14.47 3.37
C LYS A 248 -9.28 14.47 4.45
N TYR A 249 -8.54 13.38 4.61
CA TYR A 249 -7.50 13.22 5.63
C TYR A 249 -8.03 13.26 7.07
N GLN A 250 -9.30 12.93 7.26
CA GLN A 250 -9.93 12.77 8.56
C GLN A 250 -10.04 11.27 8.82
N PHE A 251 -9.09 10.73 9.57
CA PHE A 251 -9.00 9.30 9.81
C PHE A 251 -9.65 8.92 11.13
N SER A 252 -10.47 7.88 11.11
CA SER A 252 -11.02 7.24 12.30
C SER A 252 -10.67 5.76 12.26
N PHE A 253 -9.94 5.29 13.28
CA PHE A 253 -9.46 3.92 13.40
C PHE A 253 -9.87 3.31 14.76
N PRO A 254 -10.27 2.03 14.81
CA PRO A 254 -10.57 1.16 13.67
C PRO A 254 -11.80 1.63 12.89
N ILE A 255 -11.94 1.19 11.64
CA ILE A 255 -13.09 1.57 10.81
C ILE A 255 -14.35 0.85 11.32
N GLU A 256 -15.41 1.62 11.58
CA GLU A 256 -16.73 1.06 11.88
C GLU A 256 -17.30 0.35 10.65
N ARG A 257 -17.78 -0.88 10.84
CA ARG A 257 -18.33 -1.72 9.76
C ARG A 257 -19.82 -1.89 9.94
N PHE A 258 -20.56 -1.84 8.84
CA PHE A 258 -22.00 -2.01 8.84
C PHE A 258 -22.36 -3.42 8.36
N GLY A 259 -23.00 -4.19 9.26
CA GLY A 259 -23.31 -5.61 9.10
C GLY A 259 -24.57 -5.92 8.30
N ALA A 260 -24.78 -5.28 7.15
CA ALA A 260 -25.76 -5.80 6.20
C ALA A 260 -25.22 -7.13 5.64
N PRO A 261 -26.04 -8.20 5.54
CA PRO A 261 -25.61 -9.44 4.90
C PRO A 261 -25.09 -9.15 3.49
N ILE A 262 -23.92 -9.71 3.16
CA ILE A 262 -23.42 -9.73 1.78
C ILE A 262 -24.45 -10.55 0.97
N PRO A 263 -25.08 -10.00 -0.08
CA PRO A 263 -25.99 -10.79 -0.89
C PRO A 263 -25.25 -11.96 -1.53
N ASP A 264 -25.91 -13.10 -1.70
CA ASP A 264 -25.34 -14.31 -2.30
C ASP A 264 -24.79 -14.09 -3.73
N SER A 265 -25.26 -13.03 -4.41
CA SER A 265 -24.78 -12.63 -5.73
C SER A 265 -23.43 -11.90 -5.73
N MET A 266 -23.00 -11.40 -4.56
CA MET A 266 -21.73 -10.72 -4.41
C MET A 266 -20.65 -11.73 -4.05
N ILE A 267 -19.60 -11.77 -4.86
CA ILE A 267 -18.39 -12.51 -4.55
C ILE A 267 -17.35 -11.55 -4.02
N SER A 268 -16.58 -12.00 -3.04
CA SER A 268 -15.38 -11.26 -2.65
C SER A 268 -14.43 -11.20 -3.85
N LEU A 269 -13.94 -10.00 -4.16
CA LEU A 269 -12.78 -9.75 -5.04
C LEU A 269 -11.47 -10.29 -4.40
N GLY A 270 -11.56 -11.28 -3.52
CA GLY A 270 -10.46 -12.08 -3.02
C GLY A 270 -10.79 -13.58 -2.96
N GLN A 271 -11.96 -14.01 -3.49
CA GLN A 271 -12.46 -15.39 -3.41
C GLN A 271 -12.84 -16.01 -4.77
N GLY A 272 -12.47 -15.39 -5.90
CA GLY A 272 -12.97 -15.81 -7.21
C GLY A 272 -12.14 -16.81 -8.02
N LEU A 273 -10.85 -17.02 -7.74
CA LEU A 273 -9.98 -17.92 -8.52
C LEU A 273 -8.91 -18.60 -7.65
N PRO A 274 -8.48 -19.84 -7.97
CA PRO A 274 -7.42 -20.54 -7.26
C PRO A 274 -6.13 -19.72 -7.32
N ARG A 275 -5.38 -19.73 -6.22
CA ARG A 275 -4.17 -18.92 -6.10
C ARG A 275 -3.04 -19.56 -6.93
N PRO A 276 -2.04 -18.77 -7.39
CA PRO A 276 -0.78 -19.32 -7.92
C PRO A 276 -0.03 -20.24 -6.92
N THR A 277 -0.43 -20.27 -5.66
CA THR A 277 0.13 -21.12 -4.59
C THR A 277 -0.70 -22.37 -4.30
N ASP A 278 -1.83 -22.62 -4.98
CA ASP A 278 -2.53 -23.92 -4.93
C ASP A 278 -1.81 -24.98 -5.78
N TYR A 279 -0.67 -24.65 -6.38
CA TYR A 279 0.24 -25.58 -7.04
C TYR A 279 1.26 -26.17 -6.07
N GLY A 280 0.77 -27.01 -5.15
CA GLY A 280 1.58 -28.04 -4.49
C GLY A 280 1.45 -29.38 -5.22
N ASP A 281 2.04 -29.48 -6.42
CA ASP A 281 2.44 -30.67 -7.22
C ASP A 281 1.50 -31.89 -7.43
N PRO A 282 1.54 -32.61 -8.58
CA PRO A 282 1.69 -32.22 -9.98
C PRO A 282 0.56 -32.84 -10.84
N ILE A 283 -0.45 -32.07 -11.22
CA ILE A 283 -1.28 -32.41 -12.41
C ILE A 283 -1.07 -31.32 -13.44
N ARG A 284 -0.13 -31.60 -14.34
CA ARG A 284 0.22 -30.78 -15.51
C ARG A 284 -0.96 -30.73 -16.48
N THR A 285 -1.84 -29.75 -16.35
CA THR A 285 -2.70 -29.37 -17.47
C THR A 285 -1.98 -28.37 -18.35
N HIS A 286 -2.03 -28.60 -19.67
CA HIS A 286 -1.31 -27.83 -20.68
C HIS A 286 -1.71 -26.33 -20.67
N GLU A 287 -2.96 -26.02 -20.28
CA GLU A 287 -3.49 -24.66 -20.12
C GLU A 287 -2.91 -23.92 -18.90
N THR A 288 -2.69 -24.63 -17.78
CA THR A 288 -1.97 -24.08 -16.63
C THR A 288 -0.53 -23.75 -16.98
N GLN A 289 0.13 -24.63 -17.76
CA GLN A 289 1.46 -24.34 -18.26
C GLN A 289 1.46 -23.17 -19.23
N GLN A 290 0.38 -22.91 -19.99
CA GLN A 290 0.28 -21.71 -20.82
C GLN A 290 0.04 -20.42 -20.03
N LEU A 291 -0.77 -20.43 -18.96
CA LEU A 291 -0.95 -19.26 -18.09
C LEU A 291 0.29 -18.97 -17.23
N LEU A 292 0.93 -20.00 -16.68
CA LEU A 292 2.22 -19.85 -15.99
C LEU A 292 3.38 -19.62 -16.96
N SER A 293 3.32 -20.04 -18.23
CA SER A 293 4.38 -19.72 -19.21
C SER A 293 4.19 -18.37 -19.89
N ALA A 294 2.95 -17.89 -20.04
CA ALA A 294 2.64 -16.51 -20.37
C ALA A 294 3.02 -15.58 -19.21
N HIS A 295 2.83 -16.00 -17.95
CA HIS A 295 3.42 -15.32 -16.78
C HIS A 295 4.89 -15.69 -16.49
N LYS A 296 5.50 -16.63 -17.23
CA LYS A 296 6.97 -16.75 -17.39
C LYS A 296 7.52 -15.75 -18.41
N ALA A 297 6.70 -14.80 -18.86
CA ALA A 297 7.20 -13.45 -19.12
C ALA A 297 7.75 -12.76 -17.85
N GLY A 298 7.90 -13.50 -16.74
CA GLY A 298 8.90 -13.26 -15.72
C GLY A 298 8.35 -12.44 -14.55
N PRO A 299 8.84 -12.67 -13.32
CA PRO A 299 8.70 -11.66 -12.28
C PRO A 299 9.26 -10.35 -12.85
N PHE A 300 8.56 -9.23 -12.58
CA PHE A 300 9.07 -7.88 -12.81
C PHE A 300 10.60 -7.86 -12.71
N ARG A 301 11.28 -7.69 -13.84
CA ARG A 301 12.73 -7.55 -13.87
C ARG A 301 12.99 -6.08 -13.74
N TRP A 302 13.57 -5.68 -12.60
CA TRP A 302 14.33 -4.45 -12.56
C TRP A 302 15.41 -4.56 -13.63
N ASP A 303 15.20 -3.88 -14.75
CA ASP A 303 16.02 -4.02 -15.93
C ASP A 303 16.57 -2.66 -16.35
N LYS A 304 17.41 -2.70 -17.39
CA LYS A 304 18.01 -1.49 -17.96
C LYS A 304 16.96 -0.48 -18.43
N GLU A 305 15.72 -0.89 -18.71
CA GLU A 305 14.68 0.02 -19.18
C GLU A 305 14.18 0.91 -18.04
N VAL A 306 14.02 0.35 -16.83
CA VAL A 306 13.75 1.14 -15.62
C VAL A 306 14.90 2.12 -15.36
N ASP A 307 16.15 1.66 -15.39
CA ASP A 307 17.32 2.52 -15.17
C ASP A 307 17.40 3.63 -16.23
N ASN A 308 17.13 3.31 -17.50
CA ASN A 308 17.09 4.27 -18.60
C ASN A 308 15.97 5.30 -18.45
N LEU A 309 14.81 4.90 -17.92
CA LEU A 309 13.72 5.82 -17.61
C LEU A 309 14.10 6.74 -16.46
N LEU A 310 14.64 6.20 -15.37
CA LEU A 310 15.07 6.97 -14.19
C LEU A 310 16.20 7.94 -14.52
N ALA A 311 17.12 7.57 -15.43
CA ALA A 311 18.18 8.46 -15.90
C ALA A 311 17.67 9.71 -16.64
N ARG A 312 16.43 9.70 -17.13
CA ARG A 312 15.78 10.85 -17.79
C ARG A 312 15.14 11.82 -16.80
N ILE A 313 14.98 11.41 -15.54
CA ILE A 313 14.45 12.27 -14.49
C ILE A 313 15.57 13.23 -14.07
N PRO A 314 15.34 14.55 -14.07
CA PRO A 314 16.30 15.49 -13.52
C PRO A 314 16.62 15.08 -12.08
N GLN A 315 17.86 14.67 -11.83
CA GLN A 315 18.27 14.22 -10.50
C GLN A 315 18.01 15.35 -9.50
N PRO A 316 17.33 15.08 -8.37
CA PRO A 316 17.19 16.07 -7.33
C PRO A 316 18.60 16.52 -6.93
N ARG A 317 18.80 17.83 -6.85
CA ARG A 317 20.09 18.41 -6.46
C ARG A 317 20.52 17.76 -5.15
N THR A 318 21.71 17.17 -5.14
CA THR A 318 22.32 16.63 -3.92
C THR A 318 22.39 17.75 -2.89
N LEU A 319 21.66 17.60 -1.78
CA LEU A 319 21.76 18.53 -0.66
C LEU A 319 23.21 18.51 -0.15
N SER A 320 23.78 19.69 0.03
CA SER A 320 25.10 19.86 0.63
C SER A 320 25.12 19.29 2.05
N GLU A 321 26.29 18.89 2.54
CA GLU A 321 26.44 18.45 3.94
C GLU A 321 26.02 19.54 4.94
N HIS A 322 26.10 20.81 4.54
CA HIS A 322 25.55 21.92 5.29
C HIS A 322 24.01 21.92 5.33
N GLU A 323 23.33 21.74 4.19
CA GLU A 323 21.87 21.64 4.11
C GLU A 323 21.34 20.40 4.87
N LYS A 324 22.02 19.25 4.72
CA LYS A 324 21.75 18.03 5.51
C LYS A 324 21.95 18.26 7.01
N SER A 325 23.00 18.98 7.41
CA SER A 325 23.25 19.35 8.81
C SER A 325 22.22 20.35 9.34
N VAL A 326 21.74 21.29 8.52
CA VAL A 326 20.70 22.25 8.90
C VAL A 326 19.37 21.52 9.07
N MET A 327 18.99 20.63 8.15
CA MET A 327 17.76 19.82 8.27
C MET A 327 17.78 18.86 9.47
N ARG A 328 18.94 18.29 9.82
CA ARG A 328 19.11 17.50 11.07
C ARG A 328 18.96 18.35 12.35
N ARG A 329 19.06 19.68 12.25
CA ARG A 329 18.99 20.64 13.37
C ARG A 329 17.67 21.41 13.43
N VAL A 330 16.80 21.28 12.43
CA VAL A 330 15.45 21.84 12.48
C VAL A 330 14.63 20.96 13.44
N PRO A 331 14.17 21.47 14.60
CA PRO A 331 13.17 20.76 15.37
C PRO A 331 11.88 20.81 14.57
N PHE A 332 11.52 19.68 13.94
CA PHE A 332 10.15 19.52 13.47
C PHE A 332 9.23 19.68 14.69
N GLY A 333 8.36 20.68 14.61
CA GLY A 333 7.61 21.23 15.74
C GLY A 333 7.11 20.21 16.75
N SER A 334 7.56 20.40 17.98
CA SER A 334 6.97 19.93 19.23
C SER A 334 5.60 20.59 19.45
N SER A 335 4.62 20.27 18.61
CA SER A 335 3.22 20.63 18.84
C SER A 335 2.27 19.56 18.31
N VAL A 336 2.50 18.30 18.71
CA VAL A 336 1.52 17.36 19.28
C VAL A 336 2.37 16.22 19.86
N LEU A 337 3.10 16.52 20.94
CA LEU A 337 3.55 15.51 21.87
C LEU A 337 2.59 15.64 23.05
N VAL A 338 1.57 14.78 23.08
CA VAL A 338 0.84 14.57 24.33
C VAL A 338 1.85 13.91 25.27
N ASP A 339 2.09 14.61 26.37
CA ASP A 339 2.89 14.20 27.50
C ASP A 339 2.34 12.88 28.04
N ASP A 340 3.12 11.80 27.92
CA ASP A 340 2.76 10.44 28.34
C ASP A 340 3.08 10.24 29.85
N SER A 341 2.80 11.27 30.66
CA SER A 341 3.05 11.25 32.10
C SER A 341 1.88 11.80 32.92
N SER A 342 0.75 11.09 32.91
CA SER A 342 -0.22 11.22 34.01
C SER A 342 -0.77 9.86 34.41
N GLU A 343 -0.17 9.28 35.45
CA GLU A 343 -0.84 8.27 36.29
C GLU A 343 -2.18 8.83 36.82
N PRO A 344 -3.23 7.99 36.95
CA PRO A 344 -4.50 8.43 37.48
C PRO A 344 -4.40 8.66 38.99
N ARG A 345 -4.43 9.93 39.43
CA ARG A 345 -4.69 10.27 40.84
C ARG A 345 -6.14 9.97 41.17
N ALA A 346 -6.32 9.02 42.10
CA ALA A 346 -7.58 8.76 42.79
C ALA A 346 -8.16 10.06 43.38
N GLN A 347 -9.41 10.38 43.03
CA GLN A 347 -10.18 11.41 43.72
C GLN A 347 -10.75 10.82 45.01
N ALA A 348 -10.35 11.40 46.14
CA ALA A 348 -10.99 11.19 47.42
C ALA A 348 -12.38 11.86 47.40
N VAL A 349 -13.40 11.05 47.67
CA VAL A 349 -14.77 11.46 47.96
C VAL A 349 -14.76 12.29 49.26
N LYS A 350 -15.48 13.42 49.26
CA LYS A 350 -15.96 14.08 50.46
C LYS A 350 -17.46 13.87 50.59
#